data_AF-A0A3D0X9C0-F1
#
_entry.id   AF-A0A3D0X9C0-F1
#
_cell.length_a   1.000
_cell.length_b   1.000
_cell.length_c   1.000
_cell.angle_alpha   90.00
_cell.angle_beta   90.00
_cell.angle_gamma   90.00
#
_symmetry.space_group_name_H-M   'P 1'
#
loop_
_entity.id
_entity.type
_entity.pdbx_description
1 polymer ?
#
loop_
_entity_poly.entity_id
_entity_poly.type
_entity_poly.pdbx_seq_one_letter_code
_entity_poly.pdbx_strand_id
1 'polypeptide(L)'
;MFFFPIGQKSVRYPKYQRSVNFLILKILGSLLLVSACFVTGCIKSKALYRRREFLENLLVFISLLEKNLRFSGSDIFTLISASANSDDMRYLIVDSSQTDKAFSELWNANVSELPNSLALKGEDKKLLTDFGSELGKSDLEGQIKHLQLYQSMFQRQLLSAQNEIAKKSKLY
;
A
#
# COMPACT_ATOMS: atom_id res chain seq x y z
N MET A 1 3.51 -23.02 -88.05
CA MET A 1 4.05 -24.09 -87.20
C MET A 1 4.47 -23.46 -85.87
N PHE A 2 3.72 -23.76 -84.80
CA PHE A 2 4.01 -23.69 -83.36
C PHE A 2 4.45 -22.35 -82.69
N PHE A 3 3.56 -21.76 -81.85
CA PHE A 3 3.52 -21.80 -80.34
C PHE A 3 4.60 -20.95 -79.67
N PHE A 4 4.42 -20.20 -78.56
CA PHE A 4 3.35 -19.64 -77.72
C PHE A 4 4.08 -18.57 -76.84
N PRO A 5 3.41 -17.61 -76.19
CA PRO A 5 4.05 -16.51 -75.44
C PRO A 5 4.50 -16.97 -74.04
N ILE A 6 5.58 -16.35 -73.53
CA ILE A 6 6.00 -16.50 -72.12
C ILE A 6 4.94 -15.81 -71.25
N GLY A 7 4.05 -16.61 -70.68
CA GLY A 7 3.02 -16.17 -69.74
C GLY A 7 3.62 -15.64 -68.44
N GLN A 8 3.13 -14.47 -68.03
CA GLN A 8 3.18 -14.00 -66.64
C GLN A 8 2.67 -15.12 -65.71
N LYS A 9 3.48 -15.52 -64.72
CA LYS A 9 2.97 -16.21 -63.54
C LYS A 9 2.68 -15.15 -62.46
N SER A 10 1.43 -14.71 -62.39
CA SER A 10 0.89 -14.09 -61.17
C SER A 10 0.81 -15.17 -60.09
N VAL A 11 1.63 -15.09 -59.05
CA VAL A 11 1.53 -16.05 -57.94
C VAL A 11 0.60 -15.49 -56.85
N ARG A 12 -0.57 -16.12 -56.74
CA ARG A 12 -1.66 -15.79 -55.83
C ARG A 12 -1.37 -16.38 -54.43
N TYR A 13 -0.99 -15.55 -53.46
CA TYR A 13 -0.79 -15.95 -52.04
C TYR A 13 -1.71 -15.27 -50.99
N PRO A 14 -3.03 -15.06 -51.20
CA PRO A 14 -3.86 -14.36 -50.21
C PRO A 14 -4.30 -15.24 -49.02
N LYS A 15 -4.37 -16.57 -49.17
CA LYS A 15 -4.89 -17.47 -48.11
C LYS A 15 -3.87 -17.77 -47.01
N TYR A 16 -2.60 -17.99 -47.38
CA TYR A 16 -1.53 -18.31 -46.43
C TYR A 16 -1.21 -17.13 -45.51
N GLN A 17 -1.06 -15.94 -46.09
CA GLN A 17 -0.80 -14.69 -45.34
C GLN A 17 -1.90 -14.39 -44.31
N ARG A 18 -3.17 -14.67 -44.62
CA ARG A 18 -4.30 -14.43 -43.73
C ARG A 18 -4.31 -15.38 -42.53
N SER A 19 -3.95 -16.65 -42.74
CA SER A 19 -3.83 -17.63 -41.65
C SER A 19 -2.66 -17.33 -40.71
N VAL A 20 -1.52 -16.89 -41.26
CA VAL A 20 -0.35 -16.50 -40.45
C VAL A 20 -0.65 -15.27 -39.59
N ASN A 21 -1.30 -14.24 -40.17
CA ASN A 21 -1.72 -13.05 -39.41
C ASN A 21 -2.71 -13.40 -38.29
N PHE A 22 -3.63 -14.33 -38.53
CA PHE A 22 -4.57 -14.79 -37.51
C PHE A 22 -3.88 -15.56 -36.38
N LEU A 23 -2.88 -16.38 -36.69
CA LEU A 23 -2.07 -17.08 -35.68
C LEU A 23 -1.24 -16.10 -34.84
N ILE A 24 -0.60 -15.11 -35.47
CA ILE A 24 0.15 -14.06 -34.78
C ILE A 24 -0.75 -13.28 -33.81
N LEU A 25 -1.94 -12.87 -34.24
CA LEU A 25 -2.91 -12.17 -33.37
C LEU A 25 -3.35 -13.01 -32.17
N LYS A 26 -3.55 -14.33 -32.35
CA LYS A 26 -3.91 -15.23 -31.25
C LYS A 26 -2.77 -15.39 -30.24
N ILE A 27 -1.53 -15.51 -30.72
CA ILE A 27 -0.35 -15.60 -29.85
C ILE A 27 -0.17 -14.28 -29.08
N LEU A 28 -0.25 -13.12 -29.76
CA LEU A 28 -0.13 -11.80 -29.12
C LEU A 28 -1.20 -11.60 -28.05
N GLY A 29 -2.46 -11.96 -28.35
CA GLY A 29 -3.57 -11.88 -27.40
C GLY A 29 -3.38 -12.78 -26.19
N SER A 30 -2.92 -14.03 -26.39
CA SER A 30 -2.61 -14.93 -25.28
C SER A 30 -1.45 -14.44 -24.41
N LEU A 31 -0.41 -13.85 -25.02
CA LEU A 31 0.75 -13.30 -24.30
C LEU A 31 0.37 -12.10 -23.42
N LEU A 32 -0.51 -11.22 -23.91
CA LEU A 32 -1.05 -10.08 -23.16
C LEU A 32 -1.89 -10.52 -21.95
N LEU A 33 -2.67 -11.60 -22.08
CA LEU A 33 -3.44 -12.15 -20.97
C LEU A 33 -2.53 -12.73 -19.88
N VAL A 34 -1.49 -13.47 -20.27
CA VAL A 34 -0.52 -14.03 -19.33
C VAL A 34 0.25 -12.93 -18.59
N SER A 35 0.68 -11.88 -19.29
CA SER A 35 1.42 -10.76 -18.67
C SER A 35 0.54 -9.95 -17.72
N ALA A 36 -0.73 -9.69 -18.07
CA ALA A 36 -1.68 -8.99 -17.18
C ALA A 36 -1.93 -9.78 -15.88
N CYS A 37 -2.08 -11.11 -15.98
CA CYS A 37 -2.22 -12.00 -14.82
C CYS A 37 -0.95 -11.98 -13.94
N PHE A 38 0.23 -12.04 -14.56
CA PHE A 38 1.51 -12.03 -13.85
C PHE A 38 1.73 -10.72 -13.07
N VAL A 39 1.51 -9.57 -13.73
CA VAL A 39 1.63 -8.25 -13.09
C VAL A 39 0.66 -8.10 -11.91
N THR A 40 -0.59 -8.55 -12.08
CA THR A 40 -1.60 -8.52 -11.00
C THR A 40 -1.20 -9.39 -9.81
N GLY A 41 -0.59 -10.56 -10.05
CA GLY A 41 -0.06 -11.44 -9.01
C GLY A 41 1.07 -10.78 -8.20
N CYS A 42 2.03 -10.16 -8.89
CA CYS A 42 3.14 -9.46 -8.24
C CYS A 42 2.69 -8.25 -7.41
N ILE A 43 1.74 -7.44 -7.92
CA ILE A 43 1.21 -6.28 -7.20
C ILE A 43 0.51 -6.72 -5.90
N LYS A 44 -0.33 -7.75 -5.96
CA LYS A 44 -1.05 -8.27 -4.79
C LYS A 44 -0.10 -8.85 -3.73
N SER A 45 0.99 -9.47 -4.15
CA SER A 45 2.03 -9.96 -3.24
C SER A 45 2.72 -8.80 -2.51
N LYS A 46 3.20 -7.79 -3.26
CA LYS A 46 3.85 -6.60 -2.68
C LYS A 46 2.95 -5.82 -1.72
N ALA A 47 1.67 -5.68 -2.03
CA ALA A 47 0.70 -5.00 -1.17
C ALA A 47 0.60 -5.63 0.23
N LEU A 48 0.62 -6.96 0.33
CA LEU A 48 0.54 -7.64 1.63
C LEU A 48 1.75 -7.34 2.52
N TYR A 49 2.95 -7.36 1.94
CA TYR A 49 4.17 -7.05 2.66
C TYR A 49 4.24 -5.58 3.08
N ARG A 50 3.74 -4.66 2.24
CA ARG A 50 3.66 -3.22 2.58
C ARG A 50 2.77 -2.93 3.78
N ARG A 51 1.58 -3.55 3.85
CA ARG A 51 0.70 -3.41 5.02
C ARG A 51 1.41 -3.87 6.30
N ARG A 52 2.10 -5.02 6.26
CA ARG A 52 2.87 -5.55 7.40
C ARG A 52 3.96 -4.58 7.84
N GLU A 53 4.78 -4.12 6.89
CA GLU A 53 5.90 -3.20 7.12
C GLU A 53 5.43 -1.89 7.76
N PHE A 54 4.34 -1.31 7.26
CA PHE A 54 3.74 -0.12 7.85
C PHE A 54 3.31 -0.35 9.30
N LEU A 55 2.62 -1.46 9.59
CA LEU A 55 2.16 -1.78 10.95
C LEU A 55 3.31 -2.07 11.91
N GLU A 56 4.40 -2.71 11.44
CA GLU A 56 5.63 -2.90 12.23
C GLU A 56 6.26 -1.55 12.59
N ASN A 57 6.41 -0.67 11.60
CA ASN A 57 6.94 0.69 11.81
C ASN A 57 6.04 1.51 12.74
N LEU A 58 4.72 1.38 12.61
CA LEU A 58 3.75 2.05 13.47
C LEU A 58 3.86 1.62 14.95
N LEU A 59 4.10 0.33 15.22
CA LEU A 59 4.31 -0.13 16.59
C LEU A 59 5.59 0.44 17.21
N VAL A 60 6.65 0.57 16.41
CA VAL A 60 7.90 1.22 16.85
C VAL A 60 7.66 2.72 17.08
N PHE A 61 6.96 3.39 16.17
CA PHE A 61 6.54 4.78 16.32
C PHE A 61 5.76 5.02 17.62
N ILE A 62 4.76 4.19 17.93
CA ILE A 62 3.97 4.32 19.18
C ILE A 62 4.87 4.11 20.41
N SER A 63 5.81 3.17 20.36
CA SER A 63 6.75 2.92 21.46
C SER A 63 7.69 4.10 21.69
N LEU A 64 8.17 4.74 20.62
CA LEU A 64 8.98 5.96 20.69
C LEU A 64 8.15 7.13 21.20
N LEU A 65 6.89 7.24 20.78
CA LEU A 65 5.97 8.26 21.26
C LEU A 65 5.71 8.11 22.75
N GLU A 66 5.43 6.91 23.24
CA GLU A 66 5.27 6.65 24.67
C GLU A 66 6.53 7.04 25.46
N LYS A 67 7.71 6.64 24.97
CA LYS A 67 8.99 7.01 25.58
C LYS A 67 9.17 8.53 25.61
N ASN A 68 8.99 9.20 24.48
CA ASN A 68 9.16 10.64 24.37
C ASN A 68 8.17 11.37 25.27
N LEU A 69 6.91 10.93 25.34
CA LEU A 69 5.87 11.51 26.20
C LEU A 69 6.18 11.34 27.69
N ARG A 70 6.81 10.23 28.10
CA ARG A 70 7.25 10.00 29.50
C ARG A 70 8.42 10.88 29.93
N PHE A 71 9.32 11.23 29.02
CA PHE A 71 10.58 11.89 29.35
C PHE A 71 10.67 13.33 28.82
N SER A 72 9.68 13.81 28.08
CA SER A 72 9.65 15.14 27.50
C SER A 72 8.50 15.98 28.05
N GLY A 73 8.75 17.28 28.24
CA GLY A 73 7.71 18.29 28.49
C GLY A 73 7.23 19.00 27.22
N SER A 74 7.58 18.49 26.04
CA SER A 74 7.20 19.07 24.74
C SER A 74 5.73 18.82 24.39
N ASP A 75 5.21 19.65 23.49
CA ASP A 75 3.87 19.50 22.93
C ASP A 75 3.73 18.26 22.00
N ILE A 76 2.49 17.85 21.76
CA ILE A 76 2.18 16.64 20.99
C ILE A 76 2.69 16.68 19.54
N PHE A 77 2.73 17.84 18.87
CA PHE A 77 3.20 17.95 17.48
C PHE A 77 4.70 17.65 17.39
N THR A 78 5.47 18.21 18.32
CA THR A 78 6.90 17.95 18.45
C THR A 78 7.17 16.48 18.76
N LEU A 79 6.39 15.88 19.67
CA LEU A 79 6.55 14.47 20.03
C LEU A 79 6.25 13.52 18.86
N ILE A 80 5.18 13.77 18.09
CA ILE A 80 4.84 13.00 16.90
C ILE A 80 5.97 13.07 15.87
N SER A 81 6.48 14.27 15.61
CA SER A 81 7.59 14.48 14.67
C SER A 81 8.86 13.77 15.13
N ALA A 82 9.19 13.83 16.42
CA ALA A 82 10.36 13.17 17.00
C ALA A 82 10.26 11.64 17.01
N SER A 83 9.04 11.10 17.01
CA SER A 83 8.79 9.65 17.01
C SER A 83 8.73 9.05 15.61
N ALA A 84 8.65 9.87 14.56
CA ALA A 84 8.65 9.42 13.17
C ALA A 84 10.00 8.81 12.79
N ASN A 85 10.07 7.47 12.82
CA ASN A 85 11.30 6.69 12.71
C ASN A 85 11.53 6.04 11.34
N SER A 86 10.61 6.23 10.39
CA SER A 86 10.71 5.72 9.03
C SER A 86 10.03 6.67 8.04
N ASP A 87 10.33 6.51 6.75
CA ASP A 87 9.71 7.32 5.70
C ASP A 87 8.19 7.20 5.68
N ASP A 88 7.65 6.01 5.95
CA ASP A 88 6.21 5.80 6.01
C ASP A 88 5.54 6.50 7.21
N MET A 89 6.26 6.69 8.31
CA MET A 89 5.73 7.43 9.46
C MET A 89 5.70 8.94 9.20
N ARG A 90 6.41 9.44 8.18
CA ARG A 90 6.36 10.86 7.80
C ARG A 90 4.96 11.29 7.35
N TYR A 91 4.16 10.38 6.79
CA TYR A 91 2.78 10.68 6.44
C TYR A 91 1.90 11.00 7.66
N LEU A 92 2.32 10.62 8.87
CA LEU A 92 1.57 10.89 10.11
C LEU A 92 2.03 12.17 10.82
N ILE A 93 3.06 12.85 10.31
CA ILE A 93 3.55 14.10 10.88
C ILE A 93 2.51 15.19 10.65
N VAL A 94 2.10 15.83 11.74
CA VAL A 94 1.16 16.95 11.71
C VAL A 94 1.94 18.26 11.73
N ASP A 95 1.66 19.14 10.77
CA ASP A 95 2.25 20.47 10.71
C ASP A 95 1.65 21.39 11.78
N SER A 96 2.50 21.86 12.71
CA SER A 96 2.09 22.75 13.80
C SER A 96 1.83 24.19 13.36
N SER A 97 2.18 24.56 12.12
CA SER A 97 1.88 25.89 11.57
C SER A 97 0.40 26.09 11.23
N GLN A 98 -0.38 25.00 11.09
CA GLN A 98 -1.82 25.04 10.87
C GLN A 98 -2.58 25.23 12.20
N THR A 99 -2.39 26.41 12.80
CA THR A 99 -2.91 26.75 14.14
C THR A 99 -4.43 26.96 14.20
N ASP A 100 -5.10 27.02 13.05
CA ASP A 100 -6.54 27.24 12.92
C ASP A 100 -7.38 25.95 13.07
N LYS A 101 -6.74 24.78 13.14
CA LYS A 101 -7.40 23.47 13.22
C LYS A 101 -6.98 22.69 14.44
N ALA A 102 -7.90 21.87 14.95
CA ALA A 102 -7.58 20.94 16.02
C ALA A 102 -6.61 19.85 15.52
N PHE A 103 -5.69 19.40 16.37
CA PHE A 103 -4.75 18.31 16.06
C PHE A 103 -5.43 17.08 15.45
N SER A 104 -6.58 16.67 16.00
CA SER A 104 -7.34 15.52 15.51
C SER A 104 -7.85 15.70 14.08
N GLU A 105 -8.18 16.93 13.67
CA GLU A 105 -8.62 17.21 12.29
C GLU A 105 -7.47 17.06 11.31
N LEU A 106 -6.31 17.64 11.66
CA LEU A 106 -5.09 17.55 10.84
C LEU A 106 -4.60 16.10 10.74
N TRP A 107 -4.60 15.37 11.86
CA TRP A 107 -4.28 13.95 11.88
C TRP A 107 -5.21 13.14 10.97
N ASN A 108 -6.53 13.38 11.08
CA ASN A 108 -7.51 12.65 10.28
C ASN A 108 -7.38 12.96 8.79
N ALA A 109 -7.06 14.21 8.43
CA ALA A 109 -6.73 14.59 7.06
C ALA A 109 -5.53 13.76 6.54
N ASN A 110 -4.43 13.74 7.29
CA ASN A 110 -3.25 12.93 6.95
C ASN A 110 -3.58 11.44 6.79
N VAL A 111 -4.36 10.86 7.70
CA VAL A 111 -4.79 9.44 7.61
C VAL A 111 -5.64 9.18 6.36
N SER A 112 -6.50 10.14 6.00
CA SER A 112 -7.34 10.03 4.80
C SER A 112 -6.52 10.06 3.50
N GLU A 113 -5.43 10.83 3.50
CA GLU A 113 -4.50 10.99 2.38
C GLU A 113 -3.40 9.92 2.31
N LEU A 114 -3.36 8.99 3.28
CA LEU A 114 -2.38 7.90 3.28
C LEU A 114 -2.41 7.13 1.94
N PRO A 115 -1.24 6.95 1.29
CA PRO A 115 -1.18 6.43 -0.06
C PRO A 115 -1.66 4.98 -0.11
N ASN A 116 -2.39 4.65 -1.17
CA ASN A 116 -2.92 3.30 -1.41
C ASN A 116 -1.81 2.24 -1.54
N SER A 117 -0.57 2.65 -1.82
CA SER A 117 0.60 1.77 -1.89
C SER A 117 0.95 1.11 -0.55
N LEU A 118 0.54 1.70 0.59
CA LEU A 118 0.68 1.11 1.91
C LEU A 118 -0.27 -0.08 2.13
N ALA A 119 -1.27 -0.24 1.25
CA ALA A 119 -2.23 -1.34 1.26
C ALA A 119 -2.96 -1.53 2.61
N LEU A 120 -3.14 -0.44 3.35
CA LEU A 120 -3.91 -0.42 4.59
C LEU A 120 -5.37 -0.72 4.30
N LYS A 121 -5.97 -1.53 5.18
CA LYS A 121 -7.40 -1.80 5.13
C LYS A 121 -8.19 -0.68 5.80
N GLY A 122 -9.50 -0.66 5.55
CA GLY A 122 -10.41 0.28 6.22
C GLY A 122 -10.36 0.17 7.75
N GLU A 123 -10.19 -1.05 8.29
CA GLU A 123 -10.01 -1.27 9.72
C GLU A 123 -8.72 -0.65 10.28
N ASP A 124 -7.62 -0.66 9.51
CA ASP A 124 -6.35 -0.05 9.93
C ASP A 124 -6.46 1.48 9.93
N LYS A 125 -7.05 2.04 8.86
CA LYS A 125 -7.28 3.49 8.74
C LYS A 125 -8.23 4.00 9.83
N LYS A 126 -9.31 3.28 10.11
CA LYS A 126 -10.23 3.61 11.21
C LYS A 126 -9.50 3.60 12.54
N LEU A 127 -8.70 2.58 12.82
CA LEU A 127 -7.93 2.50 14.07
C LEU A 127 -6.90 3.64 14.19
N LEU A 128 -6.28 4.07 13.09
CA LEU A 128 -5.42 5.26 13.05
C LEU A 128 -6.18 6.55 13.33
N THR A 129 -7.36 6.74 12.74
CA THR A 129 -8.24 7.89 13.00
C THR A 129 -8.63 7.94 14.47
N ASP A 130 -9.11 6.81 15.02
CA ASP A 130 -9.51 6.71 16.43
C ASP A 130 -8.31 7.00 17.35
N PHE A 131 -7.12 6.46 17.04
CA PHE A 131 -5.88 6.73 17.76
C PHE A 131 -5.54 8.23 17.84
N GLY A 132 -5.46 8.92 16.70
CA GLY A 132 -5.10 10.35 16.70
C GLY A 132 -6.18 11.24 17.31
N SER A 133 -7.44 10.79 17.29
CA SER A 133 -8.52 11.48 17.98
C SER A 133 -8.34 11.49 19.50
N GLU A 134 -7.63 10.51 20.09
CA GLU A 134 -7.41 10.41 21.53
C GLU A 134 -6.07 11.02 22.00
N LEU A 135 -5.25 11.52 21.08
CA LEU A 135 -3.96 12.14 21.42
C LEU A 135 -4.14 13.57 21.97
N GLY A 136 -3.51 13.86 23.10
CA GLY A 136 -3.48 15.20 23.71
C GLY A 136 -4.73 15.57 24.52
N LYS A 137 -5.62 14.60 24.78
CA LYS A 137 -6.90 14.83 25.48
C LYS A 137 -6.90 14.46 26.97
N SER A 138 -5.90 13.71 27.42
CA SER A 138 -5.82 13.20 28.80
C SER A 138 -4.55 13.70 29.51
N ASP A 139 -4.48 13.44 30.81
CA ASP A 139 -3.22 13.58 31.56
C ASP A 139 -2.18 12.56 31.09
N LEU A 140 -0.95 12.69 31.61
CA LEU A 140 0.19 11.87 31.21
C LEU A 140 -0.08 10.36 31.39
N GLU A 141 -0.63 9.97 32.54
CA GLU A 141 -0.90 8.57 32.85
C GLU A 141 -2.02 8.01 31.97
N GLY A 142 -3.10 8.77 31.76
CA GLY A 142 -4.16 8.42 30.82
C GLY A 142 -3.61 8.25 29.40
N GLN A 143 -2.77 9.17 28.95
CA GLN A 143 -2.24 9.16 27.58
C GLN A 143 -1.37 7.93 27.34
N ILE A 144 -0.54 7.57 28.32
CA ILE A 144 0.26 6.34 28.30
C ILE A 144 -0.63 5.10 28.20
N LYS A 145 -1.71 5.01 29.00
CA LYS A 145 -2.66 3.89 28.94
C LYS A 145 -3.33 3.80 27.56
N HIS A 146 -3.69 4.94 26.97
CA HIS A 146 -4.22 5.00 25.61
C HIS A 146 -3.20 4.50 24.58
N LEU A 147 -1.94 4.94 24.64
CA LEU A 147 -0.90 4.46 23.73
C LEU A 147 -0.72 2.94 23.80
N GLN A 148 -0.69 2.37 25.01
CA GLN A 148 -0.56 0.92 25.23
C GLN A 148 -1.78 0.13 24.71
N LEU A 149 -2.99 0.68 24.89
CA LEU A 149 -4.21 0.11 24.34
C LEU A 149 -4.13 0.03 22.82
N TYR A 150 -3.82 1.15 22.16
CA TYR A 150 -3.72 1.19 20.70
C TYR A 150 -2.56 0.35 20.16
N GLN A 151 -1.42 0.31 20.85
CA GLN A 151 -0.33 -0.60 20.52
C GLN A 151 -0.80 -2.06 20.47
N SER A 152 -1.58 -2.49 21.47
CA SER A 152 -2.16 -3.83 21.50
C SER A 152 -3.15 -4.05 20.35
N MET A 153 -3.94 -3.04 19.98
CA MET A 153 -4.86 -3.12 18.85
C MET A 153 -4.12 -3.23 17.50
N PHE A 154 -3.09 -2.42 17.28
CA PHE A 154 -2.26 -2.48 16.07
C PHE A 154 -1.45 -3.77 15.99
N GLN A 155 -1.02 -4.33 17.13
CA GLN A 155 -0.38 -5.64 17.16
C GLN A 155 -1.31 -6.74 16.66
N ARG A 156 -2.62 -6.67 16.97
CA ARG A 156 -3.61 -7.60 16.39
C ARG A 156 -3.76 -7.41 14.88
N GLN A 157 -3.72 -6.17 14.39
CA GLN A 157 -3.73 -5.93 12.93
C GLN A 157 -2.46 -6.44 12.24
N LEU A 158 -1.30 -6.31 12.89
CA LEU A 158 -0.05 -6.87 12.39
C LEU A 158 -0.11 -8.40 12.30
N LEU A 159 -0.57 -9.07 13.36
CA LEU A 159 -0.78 -10.52 13.37
C LEU A 159 -1.74 -10.96 12.28
N SER A 160 -2.83 -10.21 12.06
CA SER A 160 -3.76 -10.43 10.96
C SER A 160 -3.06 -10.36 9.59
N ALA A 161 -2.28 -9.30 9.34
CA ALA A 161 -1.51 -9.15 8.10
C ALA A 161 -0.49 -10.29 7.89
N GLN A 162 0.22 -10.69 8.95
CA GLN A 162 1.17 -11.82 8.90
C GLN A 162 0.46 -13.15 8.58
N ASN A 163 -0.71 -13.40 9.17
CA ASN A 163 -1.52 -14.58 8.88
C ASN A 163 -2.01 -14.62 7.43
N GLU A 164 -2.35 -13.47 6.85
CA GLU A 164 -2.75 -13.38 5.43
C GLU A 164 -1.59 -13.69 4.49
N ILE A 165 -0.39 -13.20 4.79
CA ILE A 165 0.84 -13.53 4.06
C ILE A 165 1.08 -15.04 4.13
N ALA A 166 1.05 -15.62 5.34
CA ALA A 166 1.32 -17.04 5.56
C ALA A 166 0.30 -17.98 4.88
N LYS A 167 -0.99 -17.61 4.87
CA LYS A 167 -2.03 -18.37 4.16
C LYS A 167 -1.78 -18.35 2.65
N LYS A 168 -1.40 -17.18 2.10
CA LYS A 168 -1.13 -17.05 0.67
C LYS A 168 0.16 -17.75 0.27
N SER A 169 1.21 -17.69 1.08
CA SER A 169 2.48 -18.38 0.79
C SER A 169 2.40 -19.91 0.89
N LYS A 170 1.37 -20.47 1.53
CA LYS A 170 1.11 -21.92 1.58
C LYS A 170 0.21 -22.42 0.44
N LEU A 171 -0.50 -21.52 -0.23
CA LEU A 171 -1.39 -21.83 -1.35
C LEU A 171 -0.66 -21.82 -2.71
N TYR A 172 0.55 -21.26 -2.75
CA TYR A 172 1.49 -21.31 -3.86
C TYR A 172 2.66 -22.20 -3.49
#